data_AF-A0A956W1L1-F1
#
_entry.id   AF-A0A956W1L1-F1
#
_cell.length_a   1.000
_cell.length_b   1.000
_cell.length_c   1.000
_cell.angle_alpha   90.00
_cell.angle_beta   90.00
_cell.angle_gamma   90.00
#
_symmetry.space_group_name_H-M   'P 1'
#
loop_
_entity.id
_entity.type
_entity.pdbx_description
1 polymer ?
#
loop_
_entity_poly.entity_id
_entity_poly.type
_entity_poly.pdbx_seq_one_letter_code
_entity_poly.pdbx_strand_id
1 'polypeptide(L)'
;QEEVLALIAQGRTNFEIAEELGISLEGAKYHVREIMARLNAGSREEAVEVWRAGRTAPAWLPGASLRRAIALAGVRGVTTAAVAVV
;
A
#
# COMPACT_ATOMS: atom_id res chain seq x y z
N GLN A 1 -13.11 7.05 -2.32
CA GLN A 1 -11.70 7.17 -1.84
C GLN A 1 -10.71 6.39 -2.71
N GLU A 2 -11.13 5.40 -3.52
CA GLU A 2 -10.21 4.67 -4.40
C GLU A 2 -9.59 5.55 -5.50
N GLU A 3 -10.34 6.48 -6.09
CA GLU A 3 -9.81 7.45 -7.06
C GLU A 3 -8.67 8.29 -6.46
N VAL A 4 -8.88 8.87 -5.27
CA VAL A 4 -7.84 9.63 -4.57
C VAL A 4 -6.60 8.75 -4.36
N LEU A 5 -6.77 7.49 -3.95
CA LEU A 5 -5.67 6.53 -3.81
C LEU A 5 -4.95 6.20 -5.13
N ALA A 6 -5.70 6.07 -6.23
CA ALA A 6 -5.13 5.86 -7.55
C ALA A 6 -4.28 7.06 -7.99
N LEU A 7 -4.76 8.29 -7.76
CA LEU A 7 -4.03 9.52 -8.07
C LEU A 7 -2.81 9.70 -7.17
N ILE A 8 -2.92 9.38 -5.88
CA ILE A 8 -1.78 9.30 -4.97
C ILE A 8 -0.73 8.33 -5.53
N ALA A 9 -1.13 7.13 -5.96
CA ALA A 9 -0.24 6.11 -6.50
C ALA A 9 0.41 6.49 -7.84
N GLN A 10 -0.16 7.46 -8.56
CA GLN A 10 0.42 8.09 -9.76
C GLN A 10 1.38 9.26 -9.43
N GLY A 11 1.55 9.60 -8.15
CA GLY A 11 2.42 10.70 -7.72
C GLY A 11 1.79 12.08 -7.77
N ARG A 12 0.46 12.19 -7.95
CA ARG A 12 -0.24 13.48 -7.95
C ARG A 12 -0.14 14.15 -6.59
N THR A 13 -0.12 15.47 -6.57
CA THR A 13 -0.21 16.32 -5.38
C THR A 13 -1.67 16.49 -4.93
N ASN A 14 -1.90 17.01 -3.71
CA ASN A 14 -3.26 17.29 -3.25
C ASN A 14 -3.97 18.37 -4.08
N PHE A 15 -3.20 19.29 -4.68
CA PHE A 15 -3.72 20.30 -5.60
C PHE A 15 -4.18 19.67 -6.91
N GLU A 16 -3.35 18.84 -7.54
CA GLU A 16 -3.73 18.12 -8.76
C GLU A 16 -4.92 17.19 -8.53
N ILE A 17 -4.99 16.52 -7.38
CA ILE A 17 -6.14 15.69 -6.99
C ILE A 17 -7.41 16.54 -6.87
N ALA A 18 -7.31 17.73 -6.29
CA ALA A 18 -8.45 18.64 -6.16
C ALA A 18 -8.97 19.08 -7.53
N GLU A 19 -8.07 19.48 -8.42
CA GLU A 19 -8.39 19.87 -9.80
C GLU A 19 -9.01 18.71 -10.59
N GLU A 20 -8.40 17.52 -10.54
CA GLU A 20 -8.83 16.35 -11.32
C GLU A 20 -10.18 15.80 -10.86
N LEU A 21 -10.50 15.90 -9.56
CA LEU A 21 -11.77 15.44 -9.00
C LEU A 21 -12.83 16.55 -8.88
N GLY A 22 -12.50 17.80 -9.21
CA GLY A 22 -13.41 18.94 -9.09
C GLY A 22 -13.83 19.24 -7.65
N ILE A 23 -12.93 19.04 -6.69
CA ILE A 23 -13.16 19.27 -5.25
C ILE A 23 -12.26 20.38 -4.72
N SER A 24 -12.54 20.89 -3.51
CA SER A 24 -11.66 21.85 -2.87
C SER A 24 -10.33 21.22 -2.44
N LEU A 25 -9.26 22.03 -2.37
CA LEU A 25 -7.96 21.59 -1.85
C LEU A 25 -8.06 21.04 -0.42
N GLU A 26 -8.89 21.65 0.43
CA GLU A 26 -9.14 21.14 1.79
C GLU A 26 -9.90 19.81 1.77
N GLY A 27 -10.85 19.62 0.84
CA GLY A 27 -11.50 18.34 0.60
C GLY A 27 -10.49 17.25 0.20
N ALA A 28 -9.60 17.55 -0.74
CA ALA A 28 -8.52 16.62 -1.12
C ALA A 28 -7.61 16.26 0.07
N LYS A 29 -7.19 17.25 0.88
CA LYS A 29 -6.40 17.01 2.10
C LYS A 29 -7.13 16.14 3.11
N TYR A 30 -8.42 16.39 3.33
CA TYR A 30 -9.27 15.58 4.20
C TYR A 30 -9.29 14.12 3.73
N HIS A 31 -9.53 13.91 2.43
CA HIS A 31 -9.58 12.57 1.86
C HIS A 31 -8.26 11.82 2.00
N VAL A 32 -7.13 12.48 1.73
CA VAL A 32 -5.78 11.90 1.90
C VAL A 32 -5.53 11.53 3.36
N ARG A 33 -5.91 12.39 4.32
CA ARG A 33 -5.78 12.09 5.76
C ARG A 33 -6.63 10.89 6.18
N GLU A 34 -7.87 10.83 5.72
CA GLU A 34 -8.78 9.71 6.02
C GLU A 34 -8.24 8.40 5.45
N ILE A 35 -7.71 8.42 4.22
CA ILE A 35 -7.05 7.27 3.59
C ILE A 35 -5.87 6.79 4.42
N MET A 36 -4.94 7.68 4.78
CA MET A 36 -3.76 7.30 5.56
C MET A 36 -4.17 6.73 6.93
N ALA A 37 -5.16 7.34 7.59
CA ALA A 37 -5.70 6.82 8.85
C ALA A 37 -6.33 5.42 8.68
N ARG A 38 -7.12 5.19 7.63
CA ARG A 38 -7.76 3.90 7.37
C ARG A 38 -6.77 2.79 7.03
N LEU A 39 -5.71 3.14 6.30
CA LEU A 39 -4.63 2.20 5.94
C LEU A 39 -3.60 2.07 7.07
N ASN A 40 -3.72 2.86 8.13
CA ASN A 40 -2.74 2.96 9.22
C ASN A 40 -1.32 3.25 8.69
N ALA A 41 -1.24 4.12 7.68
CA ALA A 41 0.01 4.55 7.05
C ALA A 41 0.48 5.88 7.66
N GLY A 42 1.77 5.96 8.00
CA GLY A 42 2.44 7.18 8.46
C GLY A 42 2.90 8.09 7.32
N SER A 43 3.00 7.58 6.09
CA SER A 43 3.33 8.37 4.91
C SER A 43 2.42 8.10 3.72
N ARG A 44 2.46 9.01 2.74
CA ARG A 44 1.73 8.90 1.48
C ARG A 44 2.21 7.68 0.69
N GLU A 45 3.52 7.43 0.70
CA GLU A 45 4.18 6.30 0.04
C GLU A 45 3.76 4.98 0.70
N GLU A 46 3.77 4.91 2.03
CA GLU A 46 3.33 3.74 2.78
C GLU A 46 1.86 3.41 2.50
N ALA A 47 1.01 4.43 2.36
CA ALA A 47 -0.40 4.23 1.97
C ALA A 47 -0.54 3.56 0.59
N VAL A 48 0.33 3.91 -0.37
CA VAL A 48 0.34 3.30 -1.70
C VAL A 48 0.83 1.85 -1.63
N GLU A 49 1.87 1.58 -0.84
CA GLU A 49 2.40 0.22 -0.66
C GLU A 49 1.36 -0.72 -0.05
N VAL A 50 0.71 -0.31 1.04
CA VAL A 50 -0.35 -1.09 1.70
C VAL A 50 -1.50 -1.37 0.72
N TRP A 51 -1.90 -0.36 -0.05
CA TRP A 51 -2.96 -0.49 -1.03
C TRP A 51 -2.60 -1.43 -2.19
N ARG A 52 -1.37 -1.37 -2.70
CA ARG A 52 -0.88 -2.28 -3.74
C ARG A 52 -0.81 -3.72 -3.25
N ALA A 53 -0.32 -3.93 -2.02
CA ALA A 53 -0.25 -5.26 -1.39
C ALA A 53 -1.64 -5.89 -1.22
N GLY A 54 -2.65 -5.08 -0.88
CA GLY A 54 -4.04 -5.54 -0.79
C GLY A 54 -4.65 -5.99 -2.14
N ARG A 55 -4.13 -5.49 -3.28
CA ARG A 55 -4.59 -5.88 -4.62
C ARG A 55 -3.91 -7.13 -5.16
N THR A 56 -2.70 -7.41 -4.73
CA THR A 56 -1.88 -8.52 -5.24
C THR A 56 -1.96 -9.78 -4.38
N ALA A 57 -2.69 -9.75 -3.25
CA ALA A 57 -2.89 -10.92 -2.41
C ALA A 57 -3.54 -12.05 -3.22
N PRO A 58 -2.88 -13.21 -3.38
CA PRO A 58 -3.42 -14.30 -4.19
C PRO A 58 -4.72 -14.83 -3.60
N ALA A 59 -5.74 -14.98 -4.46
CA ALA A 59 -7.10 -15.39 -4.11
C ALA A 59 -7.20 -16.76 -3.41
N TRP A 60 -6.13 -17.54 -3.39
CA TRP A 60 -6.09 -18.85 -2.73
C TRP A 60 -5.58 -18.79 -1.28
N LEU A 61 -5.16 -17.64 -0.74
CA LEU A 61 -4.77 -17.52 0.67
C LEU A 61 -6.02 -17.58 1.57
N PRO A 62 -6.22 -18.68 2.33
CA PRO A 62 -7.30 -18.75 3.30
C PRO A 62 -6.89 -17.92 4.51
N GLY A 63 -7.43 -16.69 4.63
CA GLY A 63 -7.18 -15.85 5.79
C GLY A 63 -6.89 -14.38 5.51
N ALA A 64 -7.71 -13.72 4.68
CA ALA A 64 -7.73 -12.26 4.49
C ALA A 64 -8.06 -11.45 5.79
N SER A 65 -7.93 -12.06 6.96
CA SER A 65 -8.07 -11.49 8.30
C SER A 65 -6.78 -11.53 9.14
N LEU A 66 -5.65 -12.03 8.63
CA LEU A 66 -4.38 -11.98 9.37
C LEU A 66 -3.69 -10.60 9.24
N ARG A 67 -4.32 -9.56 9.79
CA ARG A 67 -3.74 -8.20 9.93
C ARG A 67 -2.57 -8.11 10.92
N ARG A 68 -2.02 -9.22 11.44
CA ARG A 68 -0.97 -9.20 12.46
C ARG A 68 -0.13 -10.48 12.36
N ALA A 69 1.10 -10.35 11.84
CA ALA A 69 2.29 -11.17 12.12
C ALA A 69 3.03 -11.49 10.82
N ILE A 70 4.02 -10.67 10.45
CA ILE A 70 5.44 -11.03 10.37
C ILE A 70 6.25 -9.74 10.61
N ALA A 71 6.26 -9.22 11.84
CA ALA A 71 7.54 -9.05 12.51
C ALA A 71 8.28 -10.40 12.60
N LEU A 72 9.60 -10.38 12.36
CA LEU A 72 10.60 -11.47 12.45
C LEU A 72 10.98 -12.16 11.14
N ALA A 73 12.02 -11.62 10.48
CA ALA A 73 13.12 -12.44 9.95
C ALA A 73 14.38 -11.59 9.78
N GLY A 74 15.02 -11.27 10.91
CA GLY A 74 16.44 -10.94 10.92
C GLY A 74 17.26 -12.23 10.88
N VAL A 75 18.27 -12.25 10.00
CA VAL A 75 19.54 -13.02 10.08
C VAL A 75 19.45 -14.56 10.05
N ARG A 76 19.79 -15.17 8.90
CA ARG A 76 21.00 -16.02 8.68
C ARG A 76 20.85 -16.86 7.39
N GLY A 77 21.91 -16.87 6.58
CA GLY A 77 22.21 -17.99 5.68
C GLY A 77 22.05 -17.72 4.19
N VAL A 78 23.01 -17.00 3.59
CA VAL A 78 23.41 -17.30 2.21
C VAL A 78 23.96 -18.74 2.23
N THR A 79 23.21 -19.69 1.67
CA THR A 79 23.77 -20.98 1.23
C THR A 79 23.52 -21.10 -0.26
N THR A 80 24.53 -20.68 -1.02
CA THR A 80 24.76 -21.19 -2.35
C THR A 80 25.12 -22.67 -2.23
N ALA A 81 24.31 -23.56 -2.80
CA ALA A 81 24.79 -24.74 -3.52
C ALA A 81 23.60 -25.45 -4.17
N ALA A 82 23.43 -25.17 -5.46
CA ALA A 82 22.76 -26.08 -6.36
C ALA A 82 23.59 -27.36 -6.47
N VAL A 83 22.98 -28.54 -6.34
CA VAL A 83 23.36 -29.72 -7.13
C VAL A 83 22.08 -30.44 -7.51
N ALA A 84 21.92 -30.58 -8.83
CA ALA A 84 20.81 -31.23 -9.49
C ALA A 84 20.92 -32.76 -9.42
N VAL A 85 19.74 -33.38 -9.41
CA VAL A 85 19.44 -34.79 -9.68
C VAL A 85 20.06 -35.24 -11.01
N VAL A 86 20.89 -36.30 -10.99
CA VAL A 86 20.88 -37.49 -11.88
C VAL A 86 21.69 -38.59 -11.17
#